data_AF-A0A412IUA6-F1
#
_entry.id   AF-A0A412IUA6-F1
#
_cell.length_a   1.000
_cell.length_b   1.000
_cell.length_c   1.000
_cell.angle_alpha   90.00
_cell.angle_beta   90.00
_cell.angle_gamma   90.00
#
_symmetry.space_group_name_H-M   'P 1'
#
loop_
_entity.id
_entity.type
_entity.pdbx_description
1 polymer ?
#
loop_
_entity_poly.entity_id
_entity_poly.type
_entity_poly.pdbx_seq_one_letter_code
_entity_poly.pdbx_strand_id
1 'polypeptide(L)'
;MRHVHRIFSENIGKGPKKFSKIVRIRKTTERIFEDPYESITNYMEEMAYSDQAHFQREFKWYTGYTPGNFIRLNRSVKSSM
;
A
#
# COMPACT_ATOMS: atom_id res chain seq x y z
N MET A 1 -21.01 1.76 14.32
CA MET A 1 -19.61 1.26 14.30
C MET A 1 -19.42 -0.18 14.80
N ARG A 2 -19.98 -0.60 15.95
CA ARG A 2 -19.84 -1.99 16.45
C ARG A 2 -20.41 -3.07 15.51
N HIS A 3 -21.53 -2.81 14.86
CA HIS A 3 -22.18 -3.76 13.94
C HIS A 3 -21.33 -4.06 12.69
N VAL A 4 -20.80 -3.01 12.04
CA VAL A 4 -19.89 -3.14 10.89
C VAL A 4 -18.62 -3.90 11.28
N HIS A 5 -18.05 -3.61 12.45
CA HIS A 5 -16.86 -4.29 12.95
C HIS A 5 -17.11 -5.77 13.25
N ARG A 6 -18.29 -6.12 13.76
CA ARG A 6 -18.71 -7.50 14.02
C ARG A 6 -18.89 -8.28 12.72
N ILE A 7 -19.64 -7.74 11.76
CA ILE A 7 -19.84 -8.36 10.44
C ILE A 7 -18.48 -8.56 9.72
N PHE A 8 -17.59 -7.56 9.76
CA PHE A 8 -16.27 -7.68 9.13
C PHE A 8 -15.39 -8.74 9.81
N SER A 9 -15.35 -8.76 11.14
CA SER A 9 -14.57 -9.77 11.88
C SER A 9 -15.10 -11.19 11.66
N GLU A 10 -16.42 -11.37 11.65
CA GLU A 10 -17.08 -12.67 11.45
C GLU A 10 -16.89 -13.22 10.03
N ASN A 11 -16.73 -12.36 9.01
CA ASN A 11 -16.60 -12.79 7.60
C ASN A 11 -15.16 -12.79 7.05
N ILE A 12 -14.27 -11.93 7.54
CA ILE A 12 -12.92 -11.72 6.97
C ILE A 12 -11.80 -12.09 7.96
N GLY A 13 -12.13 -12.32 9.25
CA GLY A 13 -11.15 -12.67 10.30
C GLY A 13 -10.18 -11.54 10.67
N LYS A 14 -10.34 -10.34 10.10
CA LYS A 14 -9.52 -9.14 10.37
C LYS A 14 -10.42 -7.92 10.48
N GLY A 15 -10.26 -7.11 11.53
CA GLY A 15 -11.08 -5.92 11.74
C GLY A 15 -10.98 -4.90 10.58
N PRO A 16 -12.01 -4.06 10.35
CA PRO A 16 -12.11 -3.11 9.24
C PRO A 16 -10.85 -2.27 8.99
N LYS A 17 -10.20 -1.79 10.05
CA LYS A 17 -8.96 -0.99 9.96
C LYS A 17 -7.81 -1.76 9.30
N LYS A 18 -7.66 -3.05 9.61
CA LYS A 18 -6.60 -3.90 9.04
C LYS A 18 -6.90 -4.21 7.57
N PHE A 19 -8.16 -4.43 7.24
CA PHE A 19 -8.59 -4.60 5.86
C PHE A 19 -8.33 -3.35 5.02
N SER A 20 -8.70 -2.16 5.51
CA SER A 20 -8.42 -0.89 4.81
C SER A 20 -6.93 -0.69 4.52
N LYS A 21 -6.04 -1.06 5.47
CA LYS A 21 -4.59 -1.02 5.24
C LYS A 21 -4.14 -1.97 4.13
N ILE A 22 -4.64 -3.20 4.12
CA ILE A 22 -4.33 -4.18 3.07
C ILE A 22 -4.78 -3.67 1.69
N VAL A 23 -6.02 -3.19 1.59
CA VAL A 23 -6.56 -2.62 0.33
C VAL A 23 -5.70 -1.45 -0.15
N ARG A 24 -5.32 -0.56 0.77
CA ARG A 24 -4.48 0.59 0.46
C ARG A 24 -3.11 0.18 -0.08
N ILE A 25 -2.40 -0.72 0.62
CA ILE A 25 -1.09 -1.21 0.17
C ILE A 25 -1.20 -1.91 -1.19
N ARG A 26 -2.22 -2.74 -1.39
CA ARG A 26 -2.44 -3.40 -2.68
C ARG A 26 -2.59 -2.38 -3.81
N LYS A 27 -3.44 -1.37 -3.62
CA LYS A 27 -3.60 -0.28 -4.61
C LYS A 27 -2.30 0.49 -4.85
N THR A 28 -1.55 0.79 -3.79
CA THR A 28 -0.22 1.43 -3.93
C THR A 28 0.72 0.58 -4.78
N THR A 29 0.78 -0.74 -4.54
CA THR A 29 1.64 -1.63 -5.32
C THR A 29 1.20 -1.70 -6.78
N GLU A 30 -0.10 -1.76 -7.07
CA GLU A 30 -0.66 -1.75 -8.43
C GLU A 30 -0.26 -0.47 -9.18
N ARG A 31 -0.41 0.71 -8.54
CA ARG A 31 -0.01 1.99 -9.14
C ARG A 31 1.49 2.09 -9.42
N ILE A 32 2.34 1.63 -8.50
CA ILE A 32 3.80 1.58 -8.73
C ILE A 32 4.14 0.62 -9.88
N PHE A 33 3.40 -0.49 -10.04
CA PHE A 33 3.58 -1.40 -11.17
C PHE A 33 3.21 -0.76 -12.51
N GLU A 34 2.09 -0.05 -12.55
CA GLU A 34 1.61 0.67 -13.74
C GLU A 34 2.61 1.74 -14.18
N ASP A 35 3.00 2.64 -13.28
CA ASP A 35 3.97 3.69 -13.54
C ASP A 35 4.93 3.81 -12.37
N PRO A 36 6.15 3.26 -12.44
CA PRO A 36 7.13 3.40 -11.38
C PRO A 36 7.87 4.74 -11.38
N TYR A 37 7.61 5.64 -12.33
CA TYR A 37 8.37 6.89 -12.48
C TYR A 37 7.73 8.07 -11.75
N GLU A 38 6.49 7.93 -11.25
CA GLU A 38 5.88 8.94 -10.39
C GLU A 38 6.62 9.14 -9.06
N SER A 39 6.35 10.30 -8.45
CA SER A 39 6.91 10.68 -7.15
C SER A 39 6.31 9.82 -6.03
N ILE A 40 7.11 9.56 -4.98
CA ILE A 40 6.62 8.86 -3.79
C ILE A 40 5.43 9.61 -3.15
N THR A 41 5.46 10.94 -3.20
CA THR A 41 4.41 11.79 -2.66
C THR A 41 3.07 11.61 -3.38
N ASN A 42 3.07 11.45 -4.71
CA ASN A 42 1.84 11.21 -5.46
C ASN A 42 1.14 9.92 -5.02
N TYR A 43 1.89 8.81 -4.89
CA TYR A 43 1.30 7.55 -4.42
C TYR A 43 0.77 7.67 -2.98
N MET A 44 1.39 8.51 -2.15
CA MET A 44 0.91 8.77 -0.79
C MET A 44 -0.40 9.55 -0.80
N GLU A 45 -0.49 10.61 -1.60
CA GLU A 45 -1.66 11.47 -1.73
C GLU A 45 -2.87 10.70 -2.25
N GLU A 46 -2.72 9.91 -3.32
CA GLU A 46 -3.78 9.05 -3.87
C GLU A 46 -4.35 8.07 -2.83
N MET A 47 -3.51 7.67 -1.87
CA MET A 47 -3.82 6.67 -0.85
C MET A 47 -4.15 7.30 0.52
N ALA A 48 -4.31 8.62 0.58
CA ALA A 48 -4.61 9.39 1.78
C ALA A 48 -3.62 9.11 2.93
N TYR A 49 -2.31 9.15 2.63
CA TYR A 49 -1.24 9.23 3.62
C TYR A 49 -0.75 10.66 3.75
N SER A 50 -0.87 11.22 4.96
CA SER A 50 -0.36 12.57 5.27
C SER A 50 1.09 12.57 5.76
N ASP A 51 1.63 11.42 6.15
CA ASP A 51 2.96 11.27 6.74
C ASP A 51 3.78 10.20 6.02
N GLN A 52 4.96 10.60 5.51
CA GLN A 52 5.83 9.72 4.74
C GLN A 52 6.42 8.59 5.60
N ALA A 53 6.73 8.86 6.87
CA ALA A 53 7.32 7.85 7.74
C ALA A 53 6.30 6.73 8.06
N HIS A 54 5.04 7.07 8.27
CA HIS A 54 3.94 6.14 8.44
C HIS A 54 3.71 5.32 7.17
N PHE A 55 3.69 5.96 6.00
CA PHE A 55 3.60 5.27 4.72
C PHE A 55 4.73 4.25 4.54
N GLN A 56 5.99 4.68 4.73
CA GLN A 56 7.14 3.79 4.55
C GLN A 56 7.13 2.59 5.51
N ARG A 57 6.81 2.81 6.80
CA ARG A 57 6.72 1.73 7.80
C ARG A 57 5.60 0.75 7.44
N GLU A 58 4.42 1.25 7.09
CA GLU A 58 3.29 0.41 6.74
C GLU A 58 3.55 -0.38 5.46
N PHE A 59 4.05 0.28 4.41
CA PHE A 59 4.39 -0.37 3.15
C PHE A 59 5.44 -1.45 3.34
N LYS A 60 6.50 -1.18 4.12
CA LYS A 60 7.53 -2.18 4.46
C LYS A 60 6.98 -3.34 5.27
N TRP A 61 6.08 -3.07 6.21
CA TRP A 61 5.46 -4.13 7.01
C TRP A 61 4.66 -5.13 6.16
N TYR A 62 3.96 -4.64 5.13
CA TYR A 62 3.14 -5.49 4.27
C TYR A 62 3.88 -6.12 3.08
N THR A 63 4.89 -5.43 2.53
CA THR A 63 5.58 -5.88 1.30
C THR A 63 6.98 -6.44 1.54
N GLY A 64 7.58 -6.16 2.71
CA GLY A 64 8.99 -6.43 2.99
C GLY A 64 9.96 -5.38 2.44
N TYR A 65 9.50 -4.47 1.58
CA TYR A 65 10.33 -3.46 0.92
C TYR A 65 9.93 -2.05 1.33
N THR A 66 10.87 -1.10 1.35
CA THR A 66 10.47 0.31 1.34
C THR A 66 9.87 0.66 -0.03
N PRO A 67 8.97 1.65 -0.12
CA PRO A 67 8.42 2.10 -1.40
C PRO A 67 9.51 2.41 -2.43
N GLY A 68 10.58 3.10 -2.00
CA GLY A 68 11.72 3.42 -2.87
C GLY A 68 12.50 2.19 -3.36
N ASN A 69 12.70 1.17 -2.52
CA ASN A 69 13.31 -0.10 -2.96
C ASN A 69 12.42 -0.81 -3.97
N PHE A 70 11.11 -0.86 -3.70
CA PHE A 70 10.13 -1.52 -4.55
C PHE A 70 10.03 -0.84 -5.94
N ILE A 71 10.00 0.49 -5.96
CA ILE A 71 10.04 1.29 -7.19
C ILE A 71 11.31 0.98 -8.01
N ARG A 72 12.49 0.96 -7.37
CA ARG A 72 13.74 0.64 -8.07
C ARG A 72 13.70 -0.75 -8.68
N LEU A 73 13.24 -1.76 -7.92
CA LEU A 73 13.09 -3.12 -8.41
C LEU A 73 12.16 -3.16 -9.63
N ASN A 74 11.01 -2.48 -9.56
CA ASN A 74 10.08 -2.45 -10.69
C ASN A 74 10.67 -1.76 -11.93
N ARG A 75 11.41 -0.67 -11.76
CA ARG A 75 12.11 0.00 -12.89
C ARG A 75 13.14 -0.94 -13.54
N SER A 76 13.90 -1.69 -12.74
CA SER A 76 14.86 -2.66 -13.25
C SER A 76 14.18 -3.76 -14.07
N VAL A 77 13.03 -4.26 -13.60
CA VAL A 77 12.24 -5.26 -14.34
C VAL A 77 11.67 -4.68 -15.64
N LYS A 78 11.02 -3.50 -15.59
CA LYS A 78 10.46 -2.85 -16.78
C LYS A 78 11.50 -2.50 -17.83
N SER A 79 12.70 -2.09 -17.42
CA SER A 79 13.79 -1.79 -18.35
C SER A 79 14.34 -3.02 -19.06
N SER A 80 14.01 -4.23 -18.59
CA SER A 80 14.47 -5.51 -19.15
C SER A 80 13.42 -6.18 -20.05
N MET A 81 12.23 -5.58 -20.19
CA MET A 81 11.13 -6.02 -21.04
C MET A 81 11.04 -5.15 -22.29
#